data_AF-A0A7K9VGA4-F1
#
_entry.id   AF-A0A7K9VGA4-F1
#
_cell.length_a   1.000
_cell.length_b   1.000
_cell.length_c   1.000
_cell.angle_alpha   90.00
_cell.angle_beta   90.00
_cell.angle_gamma   90.00
#
_symmetry.space_group_name_H-M   'P 1'
#
loop_
_entity.id
_entity.type
_entity.pdbx_description
1 polymer ?
#
loop_
_entity_poly.entity_id
_entity_poly.type
_entity_poly.pdbx_seq_one_letter_code
_entity_poly.pdbx_strand_id
1 'polypeptide(L)'
;QRLGLRPGQTVAVFLPNSPTYVWTWLALAKLGCAMACLNCNVRGRALLHALAAARAAVVLASAGEWFAGEGARGGLRCCRSHP
;
A
#
# COMPACT_ATOMS: atom_id res chain seq x y z
N GLN A 1 6.86 6.58 13.34
CA GLN A 1 6.55 5.14 13.44
C GLN A 1 7.32 4.39 12.35
N ARG A 2 7.96 3.24 12.65
CA ARG A 2 8.79 2.46 11.70
C ARG A 2 7.99 1.22 11.29
N LEU A 3 7.78 0.99 9.98
CA LEU A 3 6.87 -0.05 9.47
C LEU A 3 7.35 -1.51 9.66
N GLY A 4 8.43 -1.78 10.39
CA GLY A 4 8.88 -3.16 10.68
C GLY A 4 9.12 -4.03 9.43
N LEU A 5 9.29 -3.41 8.25
CA LEU A 5 9.43 -4.10 6.97
C LEU A 5 10.70 -4.94 6.98
N ARG A 6 10.54 -6.21 6.63
CA ARG A 6 11.63 -7.17 6.46
C ARG A 6 11.92 -7.35 4.97
N PRO A 7 13.19 -7.51 4.57
CA PRO A 7 13.53 -7.87 3.19
C PRO A 7 12.73 -9.10 2.73
N GLY A 8 12.25 -9.06 1.49
CA GLY A 8 11.39 -10.11 0.91
C GLY A 8 9.89 -9.95 1.18
N GLN A 9 9.46 -8.93 1.94
CA GLN A 9 8.03 -8.62 2.08
C GLN A 9 7.51 -7.80 0.91
N THR A 10 6.25 -8.06 0.53
CA THR A 10 5.54 -7.29 -0.49
C THR A 10 4.75 -6.16 0.14
N VAL A 11 4.93 -4.94 -0.36
CA VAL A 11 4.16 -3.76 0.03
C VAL A 11 3.29 -3.32 -1.13
N ALA A 12 1.98 -3.31 -0.94
CA ALA A 12 1.04 -2.81 -1.93
C ALA A 12 0.98 -1.27 -1.86
N VAL A 13 1.11 -0.60 -2.99
CA VAL A 13 1.13 0.86 -3.08
C VAL A 13 -0.06 1.31 -3.89
N PHE A 14 -0.97 2.03 -3.23
CA PHE A 14 -2.18 2.61 -3.80
C PHE A 14 -2.06 4.14 -3.73
N LEU A 15 -1.23 4.69 -4.61
CA LEU A 15 -0.98 6.13 -4.72
C LEU A 15 -1.38 6.63 -6.11
N PRO A 16 -1.80 7.90 -6.22
CA PRO A 16 -1.98 8.54 -7.52
C PRO A 16 -0.64 8.65 -8.25
N ASN A 17 -0.71 8.83 -9.58
CA ASN A 17 0.47 9.01 -10.42
C ASN A 17 1.16 10.35 -10.12
N SER A 18 2.02 10.34 -9.11
CA SER A 18 2.77 11.47 -8.56
C SER A 18 4.24 11.04 -8.40
N PRO A 19 5.21 11.97 -8.39
CA PRO A 19 6.61 11.66 -8.06
C PRO A 19 6.76 10.85 -6.76
N THR A 20 5.84 10.99 -5.80
CA THR A 20 5.81 10.18 -4.57
C THR A 20 5.81 8.67 -4.84
N TYR A 21 5.22 8.23 -5.96
CA TYR A 21 5.18 6.83 -6.37
C TYR A 21 6.59 6.29 -6.66
N VAL A 22 7.39 7.05 -7.42
CA VAL A 22 8.76 6.71 -7.77
C VAL A 22 9.64 6.69 -6.52
N TRP A 23 9.49 7.68 -5.64
CA TRP A 23 10.21 7.72 -4.37
C TRP A 23 9.89 6.52 -3.46
N THR A 24 8.61 6.13 -3.40
CA THR A 24 8.17 4.96 -2.63
C THR A 24 8.77 3.68 -3.20
N TRP A 25 8.79 3.54 -4.52
CA TRP A 25 9.42 2.40 -5.19
C TRP A 25 10.90 2.29 -4.87
N LEU A 26 11.65 3.39 -4.99
CA LEU A 26 13.08 3.42 -4.68
C LEU A 26 13.35 3.12 -3.20
N ALA A 27 12.52 3.62 -2.29
CA ALA A 27 12.63 3.32 -0.86
C ALA A 27 12.40 1.83 -0.57
N LEU A 28 11.40 1.21 -1.20
CA LEU A 28 11.12 -0.23 -1.05
C LEU A 28 12.23 -1.08 -1.67
N ALA A 29 12.71 -0.70 -2.85
CA ALA A 29 13.84 -1.37 -3.51
C ALA A 29 15.10 -1.33 -2.63
N LYS A 30 15.40 -0.17 -2.02
CA LYS A 30 16.52 -0.02 -1.08
C LYS A 30 16.37 -0.86 0.19
N LEU A 31 15.14 -1.14 0.62
CA LEU A 31 14.83 -2.01 1.76
C LEU A 31 14.78 -3.50 1.37
N GLY A 32 14.99 -3.85 0.10
CA GLY A 32 14.87 -5.22 -0.40
C GLY A 32 13.43 -5.77 -0.36
N CYS A 33 12.44 -4.89 -0.41
CA CYS A 33 11.02 -5.23 -0.39
C CYS A 33 10.44 -5.16 -1.80
N ALA A 34 9.53 -6.08 -2.14
CA ALA A 34 8.79 -6.05 -3.39
C ALA A 34 7.68 -5.00 -3.31
N MET A 35 7.50 -4.23 -4.38
CA MET A 35 6.39 -3.27 -4.48
C MET A 35 5.29 -3.85 -5.38
N ALA A 36 4.08 -3.98 -4.85
CA ALA A 36 2.89 -4.29 -5.63
C ALA A 36 2.21 -2.99 -6.06
N CYS A 37 2.36 -2.66 -7.34
CA CYS A 37 1.78 -1.50 -8.00
C CYS A 37 0.26 -1.65 -8.13
N LEU A 38 -0.52 -0.98 -7.28
CA LEU A 38 -1.98 -0.97 -7.41
C LEU A 38 -2.43 0.34 -8.07
N ASN A 39 -3.19 0.20 -9.15
CA ASN A 39 -3.76 1.35 -9.82
C ASN A 39 -4.85 1.99 -8.94
N CYS A 40 -4.68 3.27 -8.59
CA CYS A 40 -5.62 4.05 -7.78
C CYS A 40 -7.03 4.18 -8.41
N ASN A 41 -7.17 3.90 -9.72
CA ASN A 41 -8.46 3.92 -10.39
C ASN A 41 -9.31 2.66 -10.13
N VAL A 42 -8.71 1.58 -9.62
CA VAL A 42 -9.40 0.29 -9.39
C VAL A 42 -10.10 0.32 -8.03
N ARG A 43 -11.41 0.04 -8.01
CA ARG A 43 -12.27 0.11 -6.81
C ARG A 43 -13.03 -1.18 -6.55
N GLY A 44 -13.51 -1.35 -5.31
CA GLY A 44 -14.39 -2.45 -4.91
C GLY A 44 -13.75 -3.84 -5.06
N ARG A 45 -14.47 -4.79 -5.68
CA ARG A 45 -14.05 -6.20 -5.78
C ARG A 45 -12.73 -6.40 -6.51
N ALA A 46 -12.44 -5.59 -7.54
CA ALA A 46 -11.19 -5.69 -8.29
C ALA A 46 -9.98 -5.29 -7.43
N LEU A 47 -10.14 -4.30 -6.53
CA LEU A 47 -9.09 -3.91 -5.59
C LEU A 47 -8.83 -5.02 -4.56
N LEU A 48 -9.89 -5.64 -4.03
CA LEU A 48 -9.76 -6.77 -3.11
C LEU A 48 -9.04 -7.96 -3.77
N HIS A 49 -9.38 -8.25 -5.03
CA HIS A 49 -8.70 -9.30 -5.79
C HIS A 49 -7.22 -8.98 -6.02
N ALA A 50 -6.89 -7.74 -6.38
CA ALA A 50 -5.51 -7.31 -6.58
C ALA A 50 -4.70 -7.35 -5.27
N LEU A 51 -5.31 -6.97 -4.14
CA LEU A 51 -4.69 -7.07 -2.81
C LEU A 51 -4.45 -8.53 -2.42
N ALA A 52 -5.43 -9.41 -2.66
CA ALA A 52 -5.29 -10.84 -2.40
C ALA A 52 -4.20 -11.48 -3.26
N ALA A 53 -4.14 -11.14 -4.55
CA ALA A 53 -3.12 -11.62 -5.48
C ALA A 53 -1.72 -11.10 -5.12
N ALA A 54 -1.60 -9.84 -4.68
CA ALA A 54 -0.34 -9.24 -4.28
C ALA A 54 0.25 -9.84 -2.99
N ARG A 55 -0.56 -10.55 -2.17
CA ARG A 55 -0.19 -11.09 -0.85
C ARG A 55 0.58 -10.07 0.00
N ALA A 56 0.18 -8.80 -0.09
CA ALA A 56 0.92 -7.70 0.51
C ALA A 56 0.81 -7.74 2.04
N ALA A 57 1.95 -7.58 2.72
CA ALA A 57 2.01 -7.51 4.18
C ALA A 57 1.58 -6.14 4.71
N VAL A 58 1.79 -5.09 3.91
CA VAL A 58 1.46 -3.71 4.21
C VAL A 58 0.87 -3.08 2.96
N VAL A 59 -0.13 -2.22 3.12
CA VAL A 59 -0.64 -1.38 2.03
C VAL A 59 -0.31 0.07 2.38
N LEU A 60 0.27 0.81 1.43
CA LEU A 60 0.57 2.23 1.49
C LEU A 60 -0.40 2.98 0.61
N ALA A 61 -0.93 4.10 1.09
CA ALA A 61 -1.75 4.95 0.25
C ALA A 61 -1.90 6.37 0.70
N SER A 62 -2.41 7.15 -0.25
CA SER A 62 -2.85 8.51 -0.01
C SER A 62 -4.02 8.54 0.97
N ALA A 63 -3.94 9.42 1.97
CA ALA A 63 -4.93 9.55 3.03
C ALA A 63 -6.36 9.80 2.53
N GLY A 64 -6.54 10.40 1.35
CA GLY A 64 -7.87 10.63 0.76
C GLY A 64 -8.50 9.39 0.10
N GLU A 65 -7.70 8.42 -0.33
CA GLU A 65 -8.15 7.30 -1.16
C GLU A 65 -8.64 6.11 -0.33
N TRP A 66 -8.15 5.95 0.90
CA TRP A 66 -8.43 4.79 1.75
C TRP A 66 -9.75 4.82 2.49
N PHE A 67 -10.31 6.00 2.73
CA PHE A 67 -11.62 6.13 3.36
C PHE A 67 -12.77 5.88 2.38
N ALA A 68 -12.49 5.80 1.08
CA ALA A 68 -13.50 5.60 0.05
C ALA A 68 -13.83 4.11 -0.24
N GLY A 69 -13.09 3.16 0.35
CA GLY A 69 -13.33 1.72 0.18
C GLY A 69 -13.51 1.04 1.54
N GLU A 70 -14.67 0.42 1.75
CA GLU A 70 -15.07 -0.31 2.94
C GLU A 70 -13.96 -1.11 3.65
N GLY A 71 -13.93 -0.97 4.98
CA GLY A 71 -13.68 -2.11 5.88
C GLY A 71 -12.24 -2.54 6.06
N ALA A 72 -11.53 -1.86 6.97
CA ALA A 72 -10.37 -2.38 7.68
C ALA A 72 -10.74 -3.57 8.61
N ARG A 73 -11.28 -4.66 8.05
CA ARG A 73 -11.50 -5.93 8.75
C ARG A 73 -10.55 -6.99 8.19
N GLY A 74 -9.28 -6.86 8.54
CA GLY A 74 -8.26 -7.82 8.14
C GLY A 74 -6.84 -7.33 8.40
N GLY A 75 -6.47 -7.12 9.66
CA GLY A 75 -5.07 -7.05 10.12
C GLY A 75 -4.17 -5.92 9.59
N LEU A 76 -4.59 -5.12 8.62
CA LEU A 76 -3.78 -4.06 8.01
C LEU A 76 -3.87 -2.79 8.85
N ARG A 77 -2.77 -2.52 9.56
CA ARG A 77 -2.65 -1.41 10.50
C ARG A 77 -2.54 -0.09 9.71
N CYS A 78 -3.60 0.72 9.73
CA CYS A 78 -3.57 2.09 9.20
C CYS A 78 -2.67 2.96 10.10
N CYS A 79 -1.50 3.35 9.60
CA CYS A 79 -0.61 4.30 10.27
C CYS A 79 -1.15 5.72 10.10
N ARG A 80 -2.05 6.15 11.00
CA ARG A 80 -2.44 7.56 11.12
C ARG A 80 -1.34 8.35 11.81
N SER A 81 -0.84 9.40 11.17
CA SER A 81 -0.29 10.58 11.85
C SER A 81 -1.48 11.47 12.21
N HIS A 82 -1.79 11.59 13.49
CA HIS A 82 -2.59 12.70 14.03
C HIS A 82 -1.61 13.79 14.55
N PRO A 83 -2.04 15.06 14.65
CA PRO A 83 -1.20 16.25 14.58
C PRO A 83 -0.13 16.33 15.67
#